data_AF-A0A381VJK9-F1
#
_entry.id   AF-A0A381VJK9-F1
#
_cell.length_a   1.000
_cell.length_b   1.000
_cell.length_c   1.000
_cell.angle_alpha   90.00
_cell.angle_beta   90.00
_cell.angle_gamma   90.00
#
_symmetry.space_group_name_H-M   'P 1'
#
loop_
_entity.id
_entity.type
_entity.pdbx_description
1 polymer ?
#
loop_
_entity_poly.entity_id
_entity_poly.type
_entity_poly.pdbx_seq_one_letter_code
_entity_poly.pdbx_strand_id
1 'polypeptide(L)'
;MAQTARMTLSRKIDPAVWYRADWEQCDDWIIELTDKEIQELKDAVSRSQAVPIANLCAGSFPLPAFASRIRELRNELIYGRGFAVLRGLPVHEWDRESSARAYYGIGCHLGVPVSQNA
;
A
#
# COMPACT_ATOMS: atom_id res chain seq x y z
N MET A 1 14.18 38.57 36.25
CA MET A 1 14.67 37.19 36.08
C MET A 1 13.53 36.37 35.49
N ALA A 2 13.62 35.96 34.21
CA ALA A 2 12.60 35.15 33.56
C ALA A 2 13.15 33.72 33.39
N GLN A 3 12.46 32.75 33.97
CA GLN A 3 12.85 31.35 33.97
C GLN A 3 12.30 30.68 32.71
N THR A 4 13.17 30.42 31.74
CA THR A 4 12.82 29.65 30.54
C THR A 4 12.65 28.19 30.95
N ALA A 5 11.41 27.70 30.94
CA ALA A 5 11.13 26.28 31.11
C ALA A 5 11.74 25.51 29.93
N ARG A 6 12.73 24.65 30.20
CA ARG A 6 13.20 23.65 29.23
C ARG A 6 12.10 22.61 29.06
N MET A 7 11.44 22.58 27.90
CA MET A 7 10.59 21.45 27.52
C MET A 7 11.49 20.26 27.20
N THR A 8 11.49 19.27 28.07
CA THR A 8 12.11 17.97 27.79
C THR A 8 11.16 17.18 26.92
N LEU A 9 11.42 17.09 25.61
CA LEU A 9 10.70 16.19 24.72
C LEU A 9 11.07 14.76 25.12
N SER A 10 10.09 13.95 25.51
CA SER A 10 10.32 12.51 25.71
C SER A 10 10.47 11.84 24.35
N ARG A 11 11.47 10.96 24.23
CA ARG A 11 11.63 10.13 23.03
C ARG A 11 10.40 9.22 22.95
N LYS A 12 9.58 9.40 21.90
CA LYS A 12 8.55 8.42 21.57
C LYS A 12 9.23 7.12 21.13
N ILE A 13 8.77 6.01 21.69
CA ILE A 13 9.12 4.66 21.25
C ILE A 13 7.91 4.18 20.45
N ASP A 14 8.09 4.03 19.15
CA ASP A 14 7.05 3.64 18.20
C ASP A 14 7.75 2.96 17.01
N PRO A 15 7.23 1.87 16.42
CA PRO A 15 7.84 1.20 15.28
C PRO A 15 8.04 2.11 14.05
N ALA A 16 7.27 3.19 13.92
CA ALA A 16 7.42 4.18 12.86
C ALA A 16 8.51 5.24 13.14
N VAL A 17 9.20 5.17 14.29
CA VAL A 17 10.33 6.05 14.64
C VAL A 17 11.64 5.37 14.25
N TRP A 18 12.09 5.61 13.02
CA TRP A 18 13.31 5.04 12.45
C TRP A 18 14.11 6.09 11.67
N TYR A 19 15.39 5.77 11.44
CA TYR A 19 16.30 6.46 10.54
C TYR A 19 16.67 5.55 9.37
N ARG A 20 17.29 6.15 8.33
CA ARG A 20 17.78 5.40 7.16
C ARG A 20 18.62 4.17 7.55
N ALA A 21 19.53 4.35 8.52
CA ALA A 21 20.44 3.31 8.97
C ALA A 21 19.76 2.04 9.51
N ASP A 22 18.51 2.14 9.99
CA ASP A 22 17.75 0.99 10.49
C ASP A 22 17.29 0.06 9.35
N TRP A 23 17.28 0.55 8.10
CA TRP A 23 16.74 -0.16 6.93
C TRP A 23 17.73 -0.34 5.78
N GLU A 24 18.96 0.20 5.87
CA GLU A 24 19.95 0.13 4.78
C GLU A 24 20.44 -1.28 4.46
N GLN A 25 20.31 -2.22 5.39
CA GLN A 25 20.81 -3.60 5.27
C GLN A 25 19.68 -4.64 5.32
N CYS A 26 18.42 -4.20 5.20
CA CYS A 26 17.24 -5.04 5.32
C CYS A 26 16.25 -4.68 4.22
N ASP A 27 15.67 -5.72 3.60
CA ASP A 27 14.68 -5.59 2.52
C ASP A 27 13.28 -6.07 2.97
N ASP A 28 13.05 -6.30 4.27
CA ASP A 28 11.77 -6.79 4.83
C ASP A 28 10.58 -5.82 4.66
N TRP A 29 10.85 -4.61 4.15
CA TRP A 29 9.84 -3.62 3.75
C TRP A 29 9.48 -3.73 2.27
N ILE A 30 10.18 -4.56 1.49
CA ILE A 30 9.88 -4.87 0.10
C ILE A 30 9.02 -6.13 0.05
N ILE A 31 7.86 -5.98 -0.58
CA ILE A 31 6.87 -7.04 -0.76
C ILE A 31 6.91 -7.41 -2.23
N GLU A 32 7.59 -8.50 -2.54
CA GLU A 32 7.61 -9.04 -3.90
C GLU A 32 6.27 -9.74 -4.19
N LEU A 33 5.66 -9.38 -5.32
CA LEU A 33 4.49 -10.06 -5.86
C LEU A 33 4.91 -11.39 -6.47
N THR A 34 4.17 -12.43 -6.14
CA THR A 34 4.32 -13.75 -6.74
C THR A 34 3.63 -13.79 -8.10
N ASP A 35 4.05 -14.70 -8.98
CA ASP A 35 3.40 -14.92 -10.28
C ASP A 35 1.89 -15.19 -10.15
N LYS A 36 1.50 -15.87 -9.07
CA LYS A 36 0.08 -16.16 -8.77
C LYS A 36 -0.71 -14.87 -8.51
N GLU A 37 -0.15 -13.94 -7.77
CA GLU A 37 -0.80 -12.67 -7.45
C GLU A 37 -0.78 -11.72 -8.64
N ILE A 38 0.29 -11.77 -9.45
CA ILE A 38 0.33 -11.05 -10.72
C ILE A 38 -0.78 -11.57 -11.65
N GLN A 39 -0.96 -12.89 -11.76
CA GLN A 39 -2.04 -13.46 -12.56
C GLN A 39 -3.41 -13.07 -12.01
N GLU A 40 -3.58 -13.10 -10.69
CA GLU A 40 -4.81 -12.66 -10.03
C GLU A 40 -5.12 -11.18 -10.31
N LEU A 41 -4.11 -10.30 -10.29
CA LEU A 41 -4.26 -8.89 -10.66
C LEU A 41 -4.66 -8.74 -12.13
N LYS A 42 -4.05 -9.51 -13.05
CA LYS A 42 -4.41 -9.52 -14.48
C LYS A 42 -5.89 -9.90 -14.67
N ASP A 43 -6.35 -10.93 -13.97
CA ASP A 43 -7.73 -11.40 -14.02
C ASP A 43 -8.70 -10.35 -13.45
N ALA A 44 -8.37 -9.73 -12.32
CA ALA A 44 -9.18 -8.68 -11.70
C ALA A 44 -9.29 -7.44 -12.59
N VAL A 45 -8.19 -7.00 -13.21
CA VAL A 45 -8.18 -5.91 -14.19
C VAL A 45 -9.14 -6.23 -15.34
N SER A 46 -9.04 -7.42 -15.94
CA SER A 46 -9.91 -7.85 -17.04
C SER A 46 -11.39 -7.86 -16.66
N ARG A 47 -11.74 -8.28 -15.44
CA ARG A 47 -13.13 -8.33 -14.97
C ARG A 47 -13.69 -6.94 -14.65
N SER A 48 -12.82 -6.02 -14.24
CA SER A 48 -13.23 -4.69 -13.81
C SER A 48 -13.61 -3.75 -14.96
N GLN A 49 -13.37 -4.12 -16.23
CA GLN A 49 -13.44 -3.23 -17.39
C GLN A 49 -14.78 -2.48 -17.53
N ALA A 50 -15.89 -3.13 -17.16
CA ALA A 50 -17.23 -2.52 -17.21
C ALA A 50 -17.52 -1.52 -16.07
N VAL A 51 -16.67 -1.46 -15.04
CA VAL A 51 -16.81 -0.58 -13.87
C VAL A 51 -15.88 0.62 -14.03
N PRO A 52 -16.38 1.86 -13.92
CA PRO A 52 -15.51 3.04 -13.88
C PRO A 52 -14.50 2.93 -12.74
N ILE A 53 -13.24 3.32 -12.95
CA ILE A 53 -12.16 3.18 -11.96
C ILE A 53 -12.53 3.78 -10.60
N ALA A 54 -13.13 4.99 -10.60
CA ALA A 54 -13.54 5.66 -9.37
C ALA A 54 -14.61 4.90 -8.56
N ASN A 55 -15.36 3.99 -9.20
CA ASN A 55 -16.40 3.19 -8.59
C ASN A 55 -15.93 1.77 -8.22
N LEU A 56 -14.64 1.46 -8.43
CA LEU A 56 -14.09 0.18 -8.01
C LEU A 56 -14.14 0.05 -6.49
N CYS A 57 -14.38 -1.18 -6.04
CA CYS A 57 -14.33 -1.57 -4.65
C CYS A 57 -13.77 -2.98 -4.55
N ALA A 58 -13.45 -3.46 -3.34
CA ALA A 58 -12.92 -4.80 -3.13
C ALA A 58 -13.82 -5.92 -3.71
N GLY A 59 -15.13 -5.67 -3.80
CA GLY A 59 -16.09 -6.61 -4.41
C GLY A 59 -16.07 -6.64 -5.93
N SER A 60 -15.87 -5.49 -6.60
CA SER A 60 -15.76 -5.42 -8.07
C SER A 60 -14.33 -5.66 -8.58
N PHE A 61 -13.36 -5.74 -7.68
CA PHE A 61 -11.96 -6.08 -7.96
C PHE A 61 -11.47 -7.19 -7.03
N PRO A 62 -11.97 -8.44 -7.17
CA PRO A 62 -11.69 -9.50 -6.21
C PRO A 62 -10.24 -9.99 -6.28
N LEU A 63 -9.58 -10.10 -5.11
CA LEU A 63 -8.22 -10.65 -4.94
C LEU A 63 -8.21 -11.77 -3.88
N PRO A 64 -8.88 -12.92 -4.09
CA PRO A 64 -8.95 -14.04 -3.15
C PRO A 64 -7.65 -14.41 -2.41
N ALA A 65 -6.51 -14.46 -3.10
CA ALA A 65 -5.22 -14.82 -2.51
C ALA A 65 -4.47 -13.57 -2.00
N PHE A 66 -4.38 -12.52 -2.82
CA PHE A 66 -3.57 -11.37 -2.47
C PHE A 66 -4.20 -10.47 -1.36
N ALA A 67 -5.52 -10.48 -1.18
CA ALA A 67 -6.19 -9.62 -0.20
C ALA A 67 -5.79 -9.89 1.26
N SER A 68 -5.33 -11.10 1.62
CA SER A 68 -4.80 -11.35 2.98
C SER A 68 -3.48 -10.62 3.21
N ARG A 69 -2.56 -10.67 2.23
CA ARG A 69 -1.28 -9.93 2.30
C ARG A 69 -1.48 -8.42 2.28
N ILE A 70 -2.49 -7.92 1.55
CA ILE A 70 -2.84 -6.49 1.62
C ILE A 70 -3.31 -6.10 3.02
N ARG A 71 -4.04 -6.97 3.74
CA ARG A 71 -4.43 -6.73 5.14
C ARG A 71 -3.23 -6.74 6.10
N GLU A 72 -2.27 -7.63 5.89
CA GLU A 72 -1.01 -7.66 6.65
C GLU A 72 -0.21 -6.38 6.40
N LEU A 73 -0.06 -5.99 5.13
CA LEU A 73 0.54 -4.72 4.73
C LEU A 73 -0.17 -3.53 5.41
N ARG A 74 -1.50 -3.49 5.42
CA ARG A 74 -2.26 -2.45 6.11
C ARG A 74 -1.89 -2.35 7.59
N ASN A 75 -1.70 -3.48 8.27
CA ASN A 75 -1.29 -3.49 9.68
C ASN A 75 0.12 -2.93 9.86
N GLU A 76 1.07 -3.28 8.98
CA GLU A 76 2.43 -2.71 9.00
C GLU A 76 2.45 -1.21 8.74
N LEU A 77 1.53 -0.71 7.89
CA LEU A 77 1.39 0.72 7.61
C LEU A 77 0.78 1.50 8.79
N ILE A 78 -0.14 0.91 9.55
CA ILE A 78 -0.85 1.62 10.64
C ILE A 78 -0.13 1.46 11.99
N TYR A 79 0.38 0.26 12.27
CA TYR A 79 0.90 -0.12 13.59
C TYR A 79 2.38 -0.53 13.57
N GLY A 80 2.95 -0.73 12.38
CA GLY A 80 4.34 -1.12 12.19
C GLY A 80 5.21 0.06 11.77
N ARG A 81 6.15 -0.22 10.88
CA ARG A 81 7.15 0.75 10.38
C ARG A 81 6.56 1.93 9.61
N GLY A 82 5.29 1.87 9.22
CA GLY A 82 4.59 2.96 8.54
C GLY A 82 4.84 3.06 7.03
N PHE A 83 5.59 2.12 6.44
CA PHE A 83 5.84 2.07 5.01
C PHE A 83 6.09 0.65 4.50
N ALA A 84 5.89 0.45 3.21
CA ALA A 84 6.35 -0.72 2.47
C ALA A 84 6.45 -0.38 0.97
N VAL A 85 7.15 -1.21 0.21
CA VAL A 85 7.19 -1.15 -1.25
C VAL A 85 6.66 -2.45 -1.82
N LEU A 86 5.56 -2.36 -2.57
CA LEU A 86 5.07 -3.48 -3.36
C LEU A 86 5.81 -3.50 -4.71
N ARG A 87 6.54 -4.58 -5.00
CA ARG A 87 7.35 -4.74 -6.21
C ARG A 87 6.83 -5.88 -7.08
N GLY A 88 7.05 -5.77 -8.39
CA GLY A 88 6.70 -6.82 -9.36
C GLY A 88 5.43 -6.54 -10.17
N LEU A 89 4.78 -5.38 -10.04
CA LEU A 89 3.66 -5.04 -10.91
C LEU A 89 4.13 -4.94 -12.38
N PRO A 90 3.49 -5.65 -13.33
CA PRO A 90 3.92 -5.70 -14.72
C PRO A 90 3.42 -4.48 -15.51
N VAL A 91 3.70 -3.27 -15.01
CA VAL A 91 3.24 -2.00 -15.61
C VAL A 91 3.75 -1.77 -17.04
N HIS A 92 4.81 -2.45 -17.45
CA HIS A 92 5.35 -2.38 -18.81
C HIS A 92 4.60 -3.28 -19.80
N GLU A 93 3.83 -4.26 -19.32
CA GLU A 93 2.96 -5.11 -20.13
C GLU A 93 1.54 -4.53 -20.26
N TRP A 94 1.22 -3.53 -19.44
CA TRP A 94 -0.11 -2.96 -19.31
C TRP A 94 -0.22 -1.59 -19.96
N ASP A 95 -1.37 -1.32 -20.54
CA ASP A 95 -1.72 0.05 -20.88
C ASP A 95 -1.98 0.89 -19.61
N ARG A 96 -2.15 2.20 -19.81
CA ARG A 96 -2.36 3.15 -18.71
C ARG A 96 -3.62 2.82 -17.92
N GLU A 97 -4.68 2.39 -18.59
CA GLU A 97 -5.96 2.11 -17.93
C GLU A 97 -5.86 0.85 -17.06
N SER A 98 -5.26 -0.22 -17.57
CA SER A 98 -5.01 -1.45 -16.84
C SER A 98 -4.13 -1.22 -15.61
N SER A 99 -3.06 -0.43 -15.76
CA SER A 99 -2.20 -0.02 -14.63
C SER A 99 -2.98 0.79 -13.59
N ALA A 100 -3.82 1.73 -14.02
CA ALA A 100 -4.64 2.52 -13.11
C ALA A 100 -5.69 1.67 -12.38
N ARG A 101 -6.34 0.73 -13.08
CA ARG A 101 -7.29 -0.24 -12.49
C ARG A 101 -6.62 -1.10 -11.44
N ALA A 102 -5.42 -1.64 -11.72
CA ALA A 102 -4.67 -2.43 -10.76
C ALA A 102 -4.29 -1.60 -9.52
N TYR A 103 -3.73 -0.41 -9.72
CA TYR A 103 -3.36 0.50 -8.63
C TYR A 103 -4.56 0.84 -7.73
N TYR A 104 -5.67 1.26 -8.33
CA TYR A 104 -6.87 1.64 -7.58
C TYR A 104 -7.52 0.42 -6.90
N GLY A 105 -7.61 -0.71 -7.61
CA GLY A 105 -8.15 -1.96 -7.11
C GLY A 105 -7.40 -2.51 -5.89
N ILE A 106 -6.06 -2.47 -5.90
CA ILE A 106 -5.24 -2.78 -4.72
C ILE A 106 -5.58 -1.83 -3.57
N GLY A 107 -5.70 -0.53 -3.86
CA GLY A 107 -6.11 0.48 -2.88
C GLY A 107 -7.46 0.19 -2.22
N CYS A 108 -8.43 -0.35 -2.95
CA CYS A 108 -9.73 -0.75 -2.41
C CYS A 108 -9.66 -1.90 -1.38
N HIS A 109 -8.61 -2.72 -1.40
CA HIS A 109 -8.36 -3.74 -0.37
C HIS A 109 -7.55 -3.18 0.81
N LEU A 110 -6.83 -2.08 0.61
CA LEU A 110 -6.08 -1.39 1.65
C LEU A 110 -6.98 -0.47 2.50
N GLY A 111 -8.01 0.11 1.90
CA GLY A 111 -8.95 1.00 2.57
C GLY A 111 -9.97 1.62 1.61
N VAL A 112 -10.47 2.79 1.96
CA VAL A 112 -11.43 3.55 1.14
C VAL A 112 -10.67 4.66 0.40
N PRO A 113 -10.55 4.61 -0.93
CA PRO A 113 -9.96 5.70 -1.71
C PRO A 113 -10.75 7.00 -1.51
N VAL A 114 -10.05 8.14 -1.43
CA VAL A 114 -10.63 9.48 -1.30
C VAL A 114 -10.14 10.38 -2.42
N SER A 115 -10.96 11.37 -2.80
CA SER A 115 -10.57 12.41 -3.77
C SER A 115 -9.29 13.10 -3.31
N GLN A 116 -8.34 13.26 -4.23
CA GLN A 116 -7.06 13.94 -3.99
C GLN A 116 -7.08 15.40 -4.45
N ASN A 117 -8.21 15.85 -5.00
CA ASN A 117 -8.43 17.24 -5.39
C ASN A 117 -9.45 17.88 -4.44
N ALA A 118 -9.17 19.12 -4.05
CA ALA A 118 -10.08 20.00 -3.31
C ALA A 118 -10.94 20.82 -4.28
#